data_AF-A0AAN8FHQ4-F1
#
_entry.id   AF-A0AAN8FHQ4-F1
#
_cell.length_a   1.000
_cell.length_b   1.000
_cell.length_c   1.000
_cell.angle_alpha   90.00
_cell.angle_beta   90.00
_cell.angle_gamma   90.00
#
_symmetry.space_group_name_H-M   'P 1'
#
loop_
_entity.id
_entity.type
_entity.pdbx_description
1 polymer ?
#
loop_
_entity_poly.entity_id
_entity_poly.type
_entity_poly.pdbx_seq_one_letter_code
_entity_poly.pdbx_strand_id
1 'polypeptide(L)'
;AILGGSCVDTKELLGPPLTDLIDTFVSVAGVNHGSNLCALFPGTKLCNLVNGLSCNSKYIQDINAKPRYEGRYIFSIYSQQDEIVGYRSSCGDVTASVTGADEEFLRPGNHAQVMENTIDLQANLIGAH
;
A
#
# COMPACT_ATOMS: atom_id res chain seq x y z
N ALA A 1 6.02 12.17 5.76
CA ALA A 1 5.48 10.82 5.47
C ALA A 1 4.49 10.44 6.57
N ILE A 2 3.50 9.58 6.31
CA ILE A 2 2.47 9.26 7.31
C ILE A 2 3.07 8.62 8.57
N LEU A 3 3.99 7.65 8.39
CA LEU A 3 4.71 6.99 9.49
C LEU A 3 5.64 7.93 10.27
N GLY A 4 6.10 9.03 9.66
CA GLY A 4 7.09 9.93 10.23
C GLY A 4 8.45 9.26 10.47
N GLY A 5 9.24 9.79 11.40
CA GLY A 5 10.50 9.21 11.84
C GLY A 5 11.68 9.50 10.91
N SER A 6 12.60 8.55 10.78
CA SER A 6 13.76 8.64 9.90
C SER A 6 13.56 7.78 8.66
N CYS A 7 13.93 8.29 7.47
CA CYS A 7 13.94 7.52 6.24
C CYS A 7 14.72 6.21 6.43
N VAL A 8 14.14 5.09 6.01
CA VAL A 8 14.77 3.78 6.17
C VAL A 8 16.12 3.68 5.45
N ASP A 9 16.26 4.38 4.33
CA ASP A 9 17.42 4.36 3.43
C ASP A 9 18.43 5.49 3.71
N THR A 10 18.01 6.75 3.67
CA THR A 10 18.91 7.92 3.80
C THR A 10 19.13 8.38 5.23
N LYS A 11 18.29 7.94 6.18
CA LYS A 11 18.25 8.42 7.58
C LYS A 11 17.88 9.89 7.75
N GLU A 12 17.40 10.55 6.70
CA GLU A 12 16.84 11.89 6.78
C GLU A 12 15.62 11.91 7.71
N LEU A 13 15.44 13.02 8.44
CA LEU A 13 14.34 13.17 9.39
C LEU A 13 13.07 13.65 8.66
N LEU A 14 12.03 12.82 8.66
CA LEU A 14 10.73 13.08 8.03
C LEU A 14 9.76 13.86 8.94
N GLY A 15 10.14 14.07 10.20
CA GLY A 15 9.32 14.71 11.22
C GLY A 15 8.44 13.74 12.00
N PRO A 16 7.51 14.25 12.83
CA PRO A 16 6.57 13.43 13.58
C PRO A 16 5.59 12.67 12.65
N PRO A 17 5.01 11.55 13.13
CA PRO A 17 3.96 10.84 12.39
C PRO A 17 2.72 11.73 12.20
N LEU A 18 2.00 11.48 11.11
CA LEU A 18 0.73 12.16 10.80
C LEU A 18 -0.50 11.30 11.14
N THR A 19 -0.29 10.11 11.73
CA THR A 19 -1.35 9.13 12.04
C THR A 19 -2.57 9.77 12.71
N ASP A 20 -2.34 10.58 13.76
CA ASP A 20 -3.44 11.19 14.53
C ASP A 20 -4.13 12.36 13.81
N LEU A 21 -3.59 12.79 12.67
CA LEU A 21 -4.15 13.85 11.82
C LEU A 21 -4.93 13.28 10.64
N ILE A 22 -4.85 11.98 10.38
CA ILE A 22 -5.54 11.31 9.28
C ILE A 22 -6.71 10.56 9.87
N ASP A 23 -7.92 11.07 9.64
CA ASP A 23 -9.12 10.37 10.04
C ASP A 23 -9.28 9.08 9.23
N THR A 24 -9.40 9.18 7.90
CA THR A 24 -9.62 8.03 7.04
C THR A 24 -8.54 7.91 5.95
N PHE A 25 -7.94 6.73 5.83
CA PHE A 25 -7.01 6.33 4.80
C PHE A 25 -7.62 5.24 3.90
N VAL A 26 -7.66 5.49 2.59
CA VAL A 26 -8.15 4.53 1.60
C VAL A 26 -7.03 4.22 0.61
N SER A 27 -6.55 2.97 0.62
CA SER A 27 -5.59 2.47 -0.37
C SER A 27 -6.35 1.84 -1.54
N VAL A 28 -6.06 2.27 -2.77
CA VAL A 28 -6.70 1.72 -3.98
C VAL A 28 -5.61 1.20 -4.91
N ALA A 29 -5.64 -0.11 -5.20
CA ALA A 29 -4.60 -0.78 -5.99
C ALA A 29 -3.16 -0.51 -5.49
N GLY A 30 -3.00 -0.44 -4.15
CA GLY A 30 -1.73 -0.13 -3.50
C GLY A 30 -0.67 -1.23 -3.66
N VAL A 31 0.58 -0.89 -3.31
CA VAL A 31 1.74 -1.82 -3.36
C VAL A 31 2.31 -2.01 -1.95
N ASN A 32 1.42 -2.18 -0.99
CA ASN A 32 1.73 -2.18 0.45
C ASN A 32 2.61 -3.38 0.84
N HIS A 33 2.43 -4.55 0.21
CA HIS A 33 3.28 -5.73 0.43
C HIS A 33 4.24 -6.02 -0.74
N GLY A 34 4.55 -5.00 -1.54
CA GLY A 34 5.38 -5.14 -2.75
C GLY A 34 4.60 -5.63 -3.97
N SER A 35 5.23 -5.57 -5.14
CA SER A 35 4.59 -5.88 -6.43
C SER A 35 5.00 -7.24 -6.98
N ASN A 36 4.07 -7.91 -7.66
CA ASN A 36 4.36 -9.11 -8.43
C ASN A 36 5.37 -8.87 -9.56
N LEU A 37 5.43 -7.64 -10.10
CA LEU A 37 6.39 -7.27 -11.15
C LEU A 37 7.84 -7.51 -10.72
N CYS A 38 8.13 -7.48 -9.42
CA CYS A 38 9.47 -7.73 -8.91
C CYS A 38 9.91 -9.20 -8.99
N ALA A 39 8.98 -10.13 -9.19
CA ALA A 39 9.33 -11.51 -9.57
C ALA A 39 9.75 -11.60 -11.05
N LEU A 40 9.13 -10.82 -11.92
CA LEU A 40 9.40 -10.81 -13.37
C LEU A 40 10.66 -10.00 -13.73
N PHE A 41 10.91 -8.92 -12.98
CA PHE A 41 12.00 -7.99 -13.25
C PHE A 41 12.89 -7.77 -12.01
N PRO A 42 13.54 -8.84 -11.50
CA PRO A 42 14.40 -8.73 -10.33
C PRO A 42 15.59 -7.82 -10.60
N GLY A 43 16.03 -7.08 -9.59
CA GLY A 43 17.22 -6.22 -9.67
C GLY A 43 17.05 -4.92 -10.47
N THR A 44 15.87 -4.65 -11.03
CA THR A 44 15.56 -3.31 -11.57
C THR A 44 15.56 -2.26 -10.46
N LYS A 45 15.76 -0.98 -10.83
CA LYS A 45 15.71 0.13 -9.85
C LYS A 45 14.38 0.16 -9.11
N LEU A 46 13.27 -0.17 -9.76
CA LEU A 46 11.95 -0.24 -9.14
C LEU A 46 11.87 -1.32 -8.05
N CYS A 47 12.61 -2.43 -8.19
CA CYS A 47 12.56 -3.60 -7.33
C CYS A 47 13.80 -3.76 -6.45
N ASN A 48 14.55 -2.66 -6.23
CA ASN A 48 15.74 -2.70 -5.40
C ASN A 48 15.40 -3.01 -3.92
N LEU A 49 16.35 -3.61 -3.20
CA LEU A 49 16.15 -4.07 -1.82
C LEU A 49 16.26 -2.95 -0.77
N VAL A 50 16.45 -1.70 -1.17
CA VAL A 50 16.56 -0.56 -0.25
C VAL A 50 15.21 0.17 -0.19
N ASN A 51 14.79 0.79 -1.28
CA ASN A 51 13.57 1.61 -1.35
C ASN A 51 12.65 1.23 -2.53
N GLY A 52 12.84 0.04 -3.08
CA GLY A 52 12.00 -0.48 -4.16
C GLY A 52 10.75 -1.23 -3.69
N LEU A 53 9.96 -1.69 -4.64
CA LEU A 53 8.71 -2.42 -4.46
C LEU A 53 8.90 -3.94 -4.31
N SER A 54 10.12 -4.41 -4.12
CA SER A 54 10.36 -5.80 -3.70
C SER A 54 9.79 -5.99 -2.30
N CYS A 55 9.06 -7.07 -2.07
CA CYS A 55 8.56 -7.42 -0.73
C CYS A 55 9.70 -7.61 0.30
N ASN A 56 10.93 -7.85 -0.16
CA ASN A 56 12.13 -7.94 0.67
C ASN A 56 12.90 -6.60 0.79
N SER A 57 12.37 -5.50 0.27
CA SER A 57 13.03 -4.20 0.41
C SER A 57 12.92 -3.68 1.83
N LYS A 58 13.93 -2.92 2.27
CA LYS A 58 13.89 -2.27 3.59
C LYS A 58 12.66 -1.37 3.72
N TYR A 59 12.27 -0.68 2.65
CA TYR A 59 11.07 0.16 2.62
C TYR A 59 9.78 -0.63 2.85
N ILE A 60 9.54 -1.71 2.11
CA ILE A 60 8.32 -2.52 2.30
C ILE A 60 8.30 -3.15 3.70
N GLN A 61 9.45 -3.59 4.21
CA GLN A 61 9.54 -4.14 5.56
C GLN A 61 9.27 -3.07 6.63
N ASP A 62 9.79 -1.86 6.46
CA ASP A 62 9.63 -0.75 7.42
C ASP A 62 8.17 -0.31 7.54
N ILE A 63 7.48 -0.11 6.42
CA ILE A 63 6.07 0.28 6.45
C ILE A 63 5.18 -0.82 7.04
N ASN A 64 5.52 -2.10 6.84
CA ASN A 64 4.74 -3.21 7.42
C ASN A 64 5.16 -3.59 8.86
N ALA A 65 6.22 -2.98 9.42
CA ALA A 65 6.69 -3.31 10.76
C ALA A 65 5.78 -2.75 11.87
N LYS A 66 5.01 -1.71 11.57
CA LYS A 66 4.06 -1.10 12.49
C LYS A 66 2.68 -1.09 11.83
N PRO A 67 1.68 -1.81 12.37
CA PRO A 67 0.34 -1.74 11.82
C PRO A 67 -0.34 -0.43 12.20
N ARG A 68 -1.32 -0.01 11.39
CA ARG A 68 -2.26 1.08 11.66
C ARG A 68 -1.65 2.47 11.85
N TYR A 69 -0.52 2.76 11.23
CA TYR A 69 0.03 4.12 11.27
C TYR A 69 -0.63 5.04 10.23
N GLU A 70 -1.39 4.48 9.28
CA GLU A 70 -1.92 5.17 8.12
C GLU A 70 -3.03 6.17 8.47
N GLY A 71 -3.80 5.91 9.53
CA GLY A 71 -4.88 6.75 10.00
C GLY A 71 -5.75 6.07 11.05
N ARG A 72 -6.84 6.73 11.46
CA ARG A 72 -7.80 6.20 12.42
C ARG A 72 -8.66 5.08 11.82
N TYR A 73 -9.16 5.29 10.60
CA TYR A 73 -9.89 4.32 9.79
C TYR A 73 -9.09 3.98 8.52
N ILE A 74 -8.91 2.70 8.26
CA ILE A 74 -8.00 2.20 7.21
C ILE A 74 -8.75 1.21 6.34
N PHE A 75 -8.81 1.50 5.05
CA PHE A 75 -9.47 0.66 4.06
C PHE A 75 -8.54 0.34 2.90
N SER A 76 -8.71 -0.84 2.32
CA SER A 76 -8.03 -1.22 1.09
C SER A 76 -9.04 -1.66 0.02
N ILE A 77 -8.81 -1.29 -1.23
CA ILE A 77 -9.64 -1.64 -2.37
C ILE A 77 -8.71 -2.20 -3.46
N TYR A 78 -8.96 -3.42 -3.91
CA TYR A 78 -8.06 -4.09 -4.86
C TYR A 78 -8.77 -5.11 -5.73
N SER A 79 -8.06 -5.61 -6.73
CA SER A 79 -8.57 -6.59 -7.70
C SER A 79 -7.64 -7.78 -7.86
N GLN A 80 -8.24 -8.94 -8.13
CA GLN A 80 -7.51 -10.14 -8.57
C GLN A 80 -7.00 -10.03 -10.01
N GLN A 81 -7.57 -9.12 -10.81
CA GLN A 81 -7.24 -8.90 -12.23
C GLN A 81 -6.29 -7.71 -12.43
N ASP A 82 -5.72 -7.18 -11.35
CA ASP A 82 -4.72 -6.10 -11.44
C ASP A 82 -3.48 -6.59 -12.18
N GLU A 83 -3.31 -6.10 -13.41
CA GLU A 83 -2.25 -6.45 -14.34
C GLU A 83 -0.99 -5.60 -14.15
N ILE A 84 -1.07 -4.51 -13.39
CA ILE A 84 0.04 -3.58 -13.18
C ILE A 84 0.81 -3.98 -11.93
N VAL A 85 0.17 -4.03 -10.77
CA VAL A 85 0.87 -4.34 -9.51
C VAL A 85 0.77 -5.82 -9.14
N GLY A 86 -0.24 -6.52 -9.67
CA GLY A 86 -0.55 -7.90 -9.37
C GLY A 86 -1.44 -8.06 -8.15
N TYR A 87 -2.21 -9.16 -8.08
CA TYR A 87 -3.02 -9.49 -6.91
C TYR A 87 -2.17 -9.91 -5.70
N ARG A 88 -1.12 -10.71 -5.95
CA ARG A 88 -0.19 -11.18 -4.94
C ARG A 88 1.21 -10.70 -5.25
N SER A 89 1.96 -10.28 -4.23
CA SER A 89 3.35 -9.88 -4.37
C SER A 89 4.22 -11.10 -4.67
N SER A 90 5.50 -10.86 -4.99
CA SER A 90 6.48 -11.94 -5.16
C SER A 90 6.69 -12.77 -3.88
N CYS A 91 6.23 -12.32 -2.71
CA CYS A 91 6.27 -13.05 -1.44
C CYS A 91 4.96 -13.80 -1.13
N GLY A 92 3.92 -13.64 -1.96
CA GLY A 92 2.64 -14.34 -1.82
C GLY A 92 1.57 -13.57 -1.04
N ASP A 93 1.90 -12.46 -0.39
CA ASP A 93 0.93 -11.57 0.27
C ASP A 93 0.04 -10.87 -0.74
N VAL A 94 -1.16 -10.46 -0.35
CA VAL A 94 -2.02 -9.61 -1.20
C VAL A 94 -1.32 -8.26 -1.37
N THR A 95 -0.98 -7.89 -2.60
CA THR A 95 -0.13 -6.72 -2.88
C THR A 95 -0.67 -5.43 -2.28
N ALA A 96 -1.99 -5.23 -2.41
CA ALA A 96 -2.68 -4.02 -1.99
C ALA A 96 -3.29 -4.09 -0.59
N SER A 97 -3.18 -5.21 0.14
CA SER A 97 -3.70 -5.26 1.51
C SER A 97 -2.95 -4.32 2.43
N VAL A 98 -3.59 -3.79 3.46
CA VAL A 98 -2.92 -2.94 4.47
C VAL A 98 -2.94 -3.67 5.81
N THR A 99 -1.78 -3.82 6.43
CA THR A 99 -1.67 -4.53 7.72
C THR A 99 -2.47 -3.81 8.80
N GLY A 100 -3.54 -4.44 9.28
CA GLY A 100 -4.43 -3.87 10.30
C GLY A 100 -5.54 -2.98 9.75
N ALA A 101 -5.85 -3.05 8.45
CA ALA A 101 -7.04 -2.43 7.87
C ALA A 101 -8.32 -2.79 8.64
N ASP A 102 -9.25 -1.85 8.70
CA ASP A 102 -10.58 -2.04 9.28
C ASP A 102 -11.47 -2.86 8.34
N GLU A 103 -11.39 -2.60 7.02
CA GLU A 103 -12.08 -3.40 6.01
C GLU A 103 -11.30 -3.42 4.67
N GLU A 104 -11.45 -4.50 3.92
CA GLU A 104 -10.82 -4.70 2.62
C GLU A 104 -11.86 -5.08 1.56
N PHE A 105 -11.76 -4.48 0.38
CA PHE A 105 -12.76 -4.59 -0.68
C PHE A 105 -12.14 -5.17 -1.95
N LEU A 106 -12.40 -6.46 -2.20
CA LEU A 106 -12.11 -7.07 -3.48
C LEU A 106 -13.15 -6.63 -4.53
N ARG A 107 -12.69 -6.15 -5.68
CA ARG A 107 -13.53 -5.70 -6.81
C ARG A 107 -13.03 -6.31 -8.12
N PRO A 108 -13.91 -6.54 -9.11
CA PRO A 108 -13.50 -6.96 -10.44
C PRO A 108 -12.88 -5.79 -11.21
N GLY A 109 -12.16 -6.12 -12.28
CA GLY A 109 -11.56 -5.14 -13.19
C GLY A 109 -10.05 -5.06 -13.07
N ASN A 110 -9.42 -4.52 -14.10
CA ASN A 110 -7.99 -4.28 -14.17
C ASN A 110 -7.57 -3.10 -13.26
N HIS A 111 -6.28 -2.75 -13.23
CA HIS A 111 -5.73 -1.73 -12.34
C HIS A 111 -6.46 -0.38 -12.45
N ALA A 112 -6.69 0.11 -13.67
CA ALA A 112 -7.42 1.35 -13.93
C ALA A 112 -8.90 1.23 -13.53
N GLN A 113 -9.54 0.11 -13.88
CA GLN A 113 -10.94 -0.13 -13.59
C GLN A 113 -11.23 -0.18 -12.10
N VAL A 114 -10.35 -0.78 -11.27
CA VAL A 114 -10.58 -0.78 -9.82
C VAL A 114 -10.47 0.62 -9.23
N MET A 115 -9.60 1.48 -9.76
CA MET A 115 -9.51 2.88 -9.35
C MET A 115 -10.74 3.69 -9.77
N GLU A 116 -11.18 3.55 -11.03
CA GLU A 116 -12.27 4.35 -11.60
C GLU A 116 -13.66 3.87 -11.15
N ASN A 117 -13.91 2.55 -11.16
CA ASN A 117 -15.24 2.00 -10.84
C ASN A 117 -15.56 2.00 -9.35
N THR A 118 -14.61 2.37 -8.49
CA THR A 118 -14.80 2.39 -7.03
C THR A 118 -14.78 3.80 -6.45
N ILE A 119 -14.80 4.86 -7.28
CA ILE A 119 -14.81 6.25 -6.81
C ILE A 119 -15.93 6.51 -5.80
N ASP A 120 -17.14 6.00 -6.05
CA ASP A 120 -18.27 6.15 -5.12
C ASP A 120 -17.99 5.46 -3.77
N LEU A 121 -17.35 4.28 -3.79
CA LEU A 121 -16.95 3.57 -2.57
C LEU A 121 -15.87 4.36 -1.83
N GLN A 122 -14.86 4.87 -2.54
CA GLN A 122 -13.79 5.69 -1.95
C GLN A 122 -14.39 6.93 -1.26
N ALA A 123 -15.30 7.63 -1.94
CA ALA A 123 -15.97 8.81 -1.39
C ALA A 123 -16.84 8.47 -0.17
N ASN A 124 -17.57 7.36 -0.21
CA ASN A 124 -18.39 6.90 0.92
C ASN A 124 -17.53 6.57 2.14
N LEU A 125 -16.40 5.89 1.96
CA LEU A 125 -15.49 5.55 3.06
C LEU A 125 -14.89 6.81 3.70
N ILE A 126 -14.49 7.77 2.88
CA ILE A 126 -13.93 9.05 3.35
C ILE A 126 -14.99 9.92 4.03
N GLY A 127 -16.23 9.92 3.53
CA GLY A 127 -17.30 10.76 4.05
C GLY A 127 -18.09 10.18 5.22
N ALA A 128 -17.90 8.90 5.55
CA ALA A 128 -18.61 8.22 6.65
C ALA A 128 -18.04 8.56 8.04
N HIS A 129 -16.84 9.13 8.09
CA HIS A 129 -16.08 9.47 9.30
C HIS A 129 -15.58 10.92 9.22
#